data_AF-A0A078QPN6-F1
#
_entry.id   AF-A0A078QPN6-F1
#
_cell.length_a   1.000
_cell.length_b   1.000
_cell.length_c   1.000
_cell.angle_alpha   90.00
_cell.angle_beta   90.00
_cell.angle_gamma   90.00
#
_symmetry.space_group_name_H-M   'P 1'
#
loop_
_entity.id
_entity.type
_entity.pdbx_description
1 polymer ?
#
loop_
_entity_poly.entity_id
_entity_poly.type
_entity_poly.pdbx_seq_one_letter_code
_entity_poly.pdbx_strand_id
1 'polypeptide(L)'
;MCSVLEFSSESDKLRTLFSESNHFDSVLFIFDGGRRYKVSSSSLGIHSPQDLLLPLGLGLFRSSPFWSYYLYPQGCNFHKGIDGLCGEVIRHTGSCVSEQSCHIFPDRSRSRLHILYRCDDEYRLECRRLNRGSFLLKKEERKKDFLQISWNRLNELLTVKKYRKTVEK
;
A
#
# COMPACT_ATOMS: atom_id res chain seq x y z
N MET A 1 -9.11 12.76 32.61
CA MET A 1 -10.00 13.58 31.75
C MET A 1 -9.89 13.03 30.34
N CYS A 2 -11.00 12.58 29.73
CA CYS A 2 -10.99 12.20 28.32
C CYS A 2 -11.14 13.47 27.48
N SER A 3 -10.06 13.96 26.90
CA SER A 3 -10.12 15.00 25.87
C SER A 3 -10.53 14.35 24.55
N VAL A 4 -11.68 14.76 24.01
CA VAL A 4 -12.02 14.44 22.63
C VAL A 4 -11.13 15.31 21.75
N LEU A 5 -10.26 14.68 20.96
CA LEU A 5 -9.41 15.38 20.01
C LEU A 5 -10.21 15.67 18.74
N GLU A 6 -10.36 16.96 18.43
CA GLU A 6 -10.90 17.41 17.14
C GLU A 6 -9.76 17.79 16.21
N PHE A 7 -9.89 17.42 14.93
CA PHE A 7 -8.87 17.67 13.93
C PHE A 7 -9.47 18.41 12.74
N SER A 8 -8.74 19.38 12.22
CA SER A 8 -9.09 20.17 11.04
C SER A 8 -9.13 19.35 9.75
N SER A 9 -8.37 18.26 9.69
CA SER A 9 -8.32 17.35 8.54
C SER A 9 -7.99 15.92 8.96
N GLU A 10 -8.39 14.94 8.15
CA GLU A 10 -8.02 13.53 8.35
C GLU A 10 -6.50 13.31 8.29
N SER A 11 -5.78 14.14 7.54
CA SER A 11 -4.32 14.08 7.48
C SER A 11 -3.68 14.44 8.81
N ASP A 12 -4.19 15.48 9.48
CA ASP A 12 -3.70 15.93 10.78
C ASP A 12 -3.99 14.88 11.85
N LYS A 13 -5.20 14.31 11.84
CA LYS A 13 -5.61 13.21 12.70
C LYS A 13 -4.67 12.00 12.59
N LEU A 14 -4.34 11.58 11.36
CA LEU A 14 -3.42 10.47 11.12
C LEU A 14 -2.00 10.80 11.59
N ARG A 15 -1.50 12.02 11.32
CA ARG A 15 -0.17 12.45 11.79
C ARG A 15 -0.09 12.41 13.31
N THR A 16 -1.09 12.95 14.01
CA THR A 16 -1.15 12.92 15.47
C THR A 16 -1.22 11.48 16.01
N LEU A 17 -2.03 10.61 15.40
CA LEU A 17 -2.09 9.18 15.76
C LEU A 17 -0.74 8.46 15.56
N PHE A 18 0.01 8.80 14.51
CA PHE A 18 1.32 8.19 14.25
C PHE A 18 2.44 8.71 15.14
N SER A 19 2.35 9.98 15.57
CA SER A 19 3.28 10.58 16.53
C SER A 19 2.92 10.29 17.98
N GLU A 20 1.80 9.60 18.22
CA GLU A 20 1.33 9.31 19.56
C GLU A 20 2.31 8.38 20.28
N SER A 21 2.81 8.87 21.42
CA SER A 21 3.77 8.14 22.28
C SER A 21 3.06 7.40 23.41
N ASN A 22 1.76 7.66 23.59
CA ASN A 22 0.93 6.95 24.55
C ASN A 22 0.80 5.46 24.20
N HIS A 23 1.10 4.60 25.16
CA HIS A 23 0.84 3.17 25.05
C HIS A 23 -0.66 2.88 25.19
N PHE A 24 -1.19 2.01 24.32
CA PHE A 24 -2.52 1.42 24.48
C PHE A 24 -2.43 -0.09 24.74
N ASP A 25 -3.27 -0.57 25.64
CA ASP A 25 -3.35 -1.97 26.09
C ASP A 25 -4.28 -2.82 25.21
N SER A 26 -5.11 -2.16 24.39
CA SER A 26 -6.26 -2.80 23.76
C SER A 26 -6.86 -2.03 22.59
N VAL A 27 -7.53 -2.76 21.70
CA VAL A 27 -8.24 -2.24 20.54
C VAL A 27 -9.74 -2.41 20.77
N LEU A 28 -10.51 -1.35 20.55
CA LEU A 28 -11.96 -1.36 20.67
C LEU A 28 -12.61 -1.32 19.28
N PHE A 29 -13.30 -2.39 18.92
CA PHE A 29 -14.14 -2.45 17.72
C PHE A 29 -15.54 -1.96 18.06
N ILE A 30 -16.02 -0.91 17.38
CA ILE A 30 -17.36 -0.35 17.55
C ILE A 30 -18.14 -0.60 16.27
N PHE A 31 -19.25 -1.33 16.38
CA PHE A 31 -20.13 -1.62 15.26
C PHE A 31 -21.38 -0.71 15.31
N ASP A 32 -21.96 -0.48 14.14
CA ASP A 32 -23.20 0.28 13.92
C ASP A 32 -24.38 -0.19 14.80
N GLY A 33 -24.47 -1.50 15.08
CA GLY A 33 -25.44 -2.09 15.99
C GLY A 33 -25.16 -1.91 17.49
N GLY A 34 -24.26 -1.00 17.88
CA GLY A 34 -23.91 -0.71 19.28
C GLY A 34 -23.06 -1.78 19.97
N ARG A 35 -22.70 -2.86 19.26
CA ARG A 35 -21.82 -3.90 19.78
C ARG A 35 -20.40 -3.37 19.87
N ARG A 36 -19.74 -3.66 20.99
CA ARG A 36 -18.37 -3.25 21.27
C ARG A 36 -17.56 -4.46 21.70
N TYR A 37 -16.43 -4.68 21.04
CA TYR A 37 -15.50 -5.77 21.38
C TYR A 37 -14.15 -5.16 21.73
N LYS A 38 -13.67 -5.43 22.96
CA LYS A 38 -12.34 -5.04 23.43
C LYS A 38 -11.43 -6.25 23.30
N VAL A 39 -10.32 -6.11 22.59
CA VAL A 39 -9.29 -7.15 22.45
C VAL A 39 -7.96 -6.57 22.92
N SER A 40 -7.15 -7.35 23.66
CA SER A 40 -5.84 -6.85 24.08
C SER A 40 -4.92 -6.67 22.86
N SER A 41 -4.08 -5.63 22.89
CA SER A 41 -3.10 -5.36 21.84
C SER A 41 -2.12 -6.53 21.69
N SER A 42 -1.73 -7.15 22.82
CA SER A 42 -0.88 -8.33 22.86
C SER A 42 -1.48 -9.55 22.13
N SER A 43 -2.79 -9.77 22.23
CA SER A 43 -3.46 -10.90 21.56
C SER A 43 -3.52 -10.72 20.05
N LEU A 44 -3.42 -9.48 19.58
CA LEU A 44 -3.45 -9.12 18.17
C LEU A 44 -2.04 -8.94 17.56
N GLY A 45 -0.97 -9.05 18.37
CA GLY A 45 0.39 -8.77 17.92
C GLY A 45 0.62 -7.30 17.55
N ILE A 46 -0.12 -6.40 18.16
CA ILE A 46 -0.09 -4.96 17.89
C ILE A 46 0.77 -4.29 18.95
N HIS A 47 1.77 -3.53 18.52
CA HIS A 47 2.74 -2.88 19.41
C HIS A 47 2.62 -1.36 19.40
N SER A 48 2.01 -0.78 18.36
CA SER A 48 1.84 0.66 18.19
C SER A 48 0.57 1.01 17.39
N PRO A 49 0.09 2.28 17.43
CA PRO A 49 -1.09 2.69 16.65
C PRO A 49 -0.83 2.62 15.14
N GLN A 50 0.44 2.67 14.74
CA GLN A 50 0.87 2.50 13.36
C GLN A 50 0.47 1.10 12.84
N ASP A 51 0.57 0.06 13.67
CA ASP A 51 0.23 -1.32 13.29
C ASP A 51 -1.28 -1.50 12.99
N LEU A 52 -2.14 -0.61 13.51
CA LEU A 52 -3.61 -0.63 13.27
C LEU A 52 -4.01 0.03 11.95
N LEU A 53 -3.27 1.08 11.56
CA LEU A 53 -3.63 1.95 10.44
C LEU A 53 -2.90 1.56 9.15
N LEU A 54 -1.88 0.71 9.27
CA LEU A 54 -1.29 0.02 8.14
C LEU A 54 -2.19 -1.18 7.81
N PRO A 55 -2.86 -1.21 6.64
CA PRO A 55 -3.62 -2.39 6.26
C PRO A 55 -2.64 -3.57 6.24
N LEU A 56 -2.91 -4.58 7.08
CA LEU A 56 -2.16 -5.84 7.15
C LEU A 56 -1.93 -6.37 5.74
N GLY A 57 -0.76 -6.03 5.23
CA GLY A 57 -0.44 -6.11 3.82
C GLY A 57 0.53 -7.23 3.52
N LEU A 58 0.69 -8.24 4.39
CA LEU A 58 1.37 -9.52 4.09
C LEU A 58 2.68 -9.36 3.26
N GLY A 59 3.57 -8.43 3.66
CA GLY A 59 4.84 -8.09 2.99
C GLY A 59 5.63 -7.03 3.75
N LEU A 60 6.93 -6.88 3.44
CA LEU A 60 7.87 -5.91 4.05
C LEU A 60 7.61 -4.47 3.61
N PHE A 61 6.80 -4.27 2.57
CA PHE A 61 6.41 -2.97 2.07
C PHE A 61 5.46 -2.22 3.03
N ARG A 62 5.99 -1.18 3.68
CA ARG A 62 5.26 -0.26 4.56
C ARG A 62 4.70 0.92 3.76
N SER A 63 3.49 0.79 3.22
CA SER A 63 2.82 1.90 2.53
C SER A 63 2.34 2.97 3.55
N SER A 64 2.68 4.24 3.32
CA SER A 64 2.22 5.40 4.12
C SER A 64 1.31 6.35 3.33
N PRO A 65 0.26 6.95 3.91
CA PRO A 65 -0.55 7.95 3.22
C PRO A 65 0.23 9.21 2.82
N PHE A 66 1.41 9.43 3.39
CA PHE A 66 2.26 10.60 3.10
C PHE A 66 3.21 10.39 1.92
N TRP A 67 3.25 9.19 1.34
CA TRP A 67 4.11 8.89 0.21
C TRP A 67 3.43 9.18 -1.12
N SER A 68 4.26 9.42 -2.14
CA SER A 68 3.82 9.52 -3.53
C SER A 68 3.85 8.14 -4.19
N TYR A 69 2.71 7.75 -4.77
CA TYR A 69 2.57 6.44 -5.42
C TYR A 69 2.44 6.60 -6.93
N TYR A 70 3.19 5.80 -7.65
CA TYR A 70 3.26 5.86 -9.10
C TYR A 70 3.02 4.49 -9.72
N LEU A 71 2.11 4.44 -10.70
CA LEU A 71 1.73 3.22 -11.39
C LEU A 71 2.23 3.27 -12.84
N TYR A 72 2.78 2.15 -13.30
CA TYR A 72 3.33 1.96 -14.66
C TYR A 72 2.56 0.85 -15.38
N PRO A 73 1.37 1.14 -15.92
CA PRO A 73 0.39 0.11 -16.27
C PRO A 73 0.66 -0.62 -17.59
N GLN A 74 1.58 -0.12 -18.45
CA GLN A 74 1.95 -0.78 -19.72
C GLN A 74 2.75 -2.08 -19.56
N GLY A 75 3.10 -2.43 -18.32
CA GLY A 75 3.85 -3.63 -18.02
C GLY A 75 5.34 -3.44 -18.19
N CYS A 76 6.11 -3.80 -17.15
CA CYS A 76 7.57 -3.78 -17.24
C CYS A 76 8.12 -5.16 -17.61
N ASN A 77 9.40 -5.23 -17.98
CA ASN A 77 10.11 -6.49 -18.05
C ASN A 77 10.46 -6.94 -16.62
N PHE A 78 9.82 -8.00 -16.14
CA PHE A 78 10.00 -8.53 -14.79
C PHE A 78 11.35 -9.22 -14.55
N HIS A 79 12.19 -9.38 -15.59
CA HIS A 79 13.58 -9.82 -15.41
C HIS A 79 14.51 -8.66 -14.99
N LYS A 80 14.03 -7.41 -15.02
CA LYS A 80 14.78 -6.26 -14.54
C LYS A 80 14.86 -6.30 -13.01
N GLY A 81 16.08 -6.28 -12.49
CA GLY A 81 16.36 -6.03 -11.08
C GLY A 81 16.18 -4.55 -10.72
N ILE A 82 16.67 -4.15 -9.55
CA ILE A 82 16.54 -2.79 -9.00
C ILE A 82 17.03 -1.74 -10.01
N ASP A 83 18.27 -1.85 -10.50
CA ASP A 83 18.86 -0.86 -11.41
C ASP A 83 18.07 -0.70 -12.71
N GLY A 84 17.58 -1.82 -13.26
CA GLY A 84 16.78 -1.81 -14.48
C GLY A 84 15.43 -1.14 -14.30
N LEU A 85 14.81 -1.26 -13.12
CA LEU A 85 13.56 -0.57 -12.79
C LEU A 85 13.79 0.89 -12.41
N CYS A 86 14.88 1.23 -11.70
CA CYS A 86 15.30 2.61 -11.47
C CYS A 86 15.50 3.35 -12.80
N GLY A 87 16.11 2.71 -13.79
CA GLY A 87 16.25 3.26 -15.15
C GLY A 87 14.90 3.53 -15.82
N GLU A 88 13.89 2.68 -15.60
CA GLU A 88 12.53 2.96 -16.10
C GLU A 88 11.86 4.14 -15.38
N VAL A 89 12.09 4.27 -14.06
CA VAL A 89 11.61 5.43 -13.31
C VAL A 89 12.21 6.70 -13.90
N ILE A 90 13.54 6.76 -14.02
CA ILE A 90 14.27 7.92 -14.57
C ILE A 90 13.80 8.24 -16.00
N ARG A 91 13.55 7.22 -16.83
CA ARG A 91 13.05 7.43 -18.20
C ARG A 91 11.68 8.13 -18.23
N HIS A 92 10.82 7.86 -17.26
CA HIS A 92 9.47 8.43 -17.21
C HIS A 92 9.37 9.72 -16.41
N THR A 93 10.13 9.86 -15.32
CA THR A 93 10.02 11.00 -14.40
C THR A 93 11.16 12.01 -14.55
N GLY A 94 12.26 11.63 -15.21
CA GLY A 94 13.50 12.42 -15.28
C GLY A 94 14.33 12.40 -14.00
N SER A 95 13.87 11.70 -12.95
CA SER A 95 14.44 11.76 -11.60
C SER A 95 14.60 10.36 -11.00
N CYS A 96 15.56 10.22 -10.09
CA CYS A 96 15.75 9.00 -9.31
C CYS A 96 14.57 8.74 -8.36
N VAL A 97 14.41 7.49 -7.92
CA VAL A 97 13.45 7.10 -6.89
C VAL A 97 13.79 7.80 -5.57
N SER A 98 12.83 8.56 -5.03
CA SER A 98 12.97 9.29 -3.77
C SER A 98 12.51 8.46 -2.56
N GLU A 99 12.93 8.84 -1.36
CA GLU A 99 12.63 8.12 -0.09
C GLU A 99 11.14 8.02 0.22
N GLN A 100 10.33 8.96 -0.25
CA GLN A 100 8.88 8.98 -0.02
C GLN A 100 8.11 8.67 -1.30
N SER A 101 8.71 7.89 -2.20
CA SER A 101 8.10 7.44 -3.44
C SER A 101 8.04 5.93 -3.56
N CYS A 102 6.93 5.44 -4.10
CA CYS A 102 6.73 4.04 -4.40
C CYS A 102 6.26 3.88 -5.85
N HIS A 103 6.91 2.98 -6.57
CA HIS A 103 6.73 2.74 -7.98
C HIS A 103 6.23 1.31 -8.21
N ILE A 104 5.03 1.18 -8.75
CA ILE A 104 4.32 -0.07 -8.94
C ILE A 104 4.31 -0.44 -10.42
N PHE A 105 4.88 -1.61 -10.72
CA PHE A 105 4.97 -2.15 -12.06
C PHE A 105 4.18 -3.47 -12.14
N PRO A 106 2.96 -3.50 -12.69
CA PRO A 106 2.25 -4.74 -13.03
C PRO A 106 2.92 -5.48 -14.18
N ASP A 107 2.78 -6.81 -14.25
CA ASP A 107 3.11 -7.57 -15.46
C ASP A 107 1.97 -7.49 -16.49
N ARG A 108 2.24 -7.92 -17.74
CA ARG A 108 1.24 -7.88 -18.82
C ARG A 108 -0.05 -8.64 -18.46
N SER A 109 0.05 -9.79 -17.78
CA SER A 109 -1.10 -10.55 -17.30
C SER A 109 -1.75 -9.97 -16.06
N ARG A 110 -1.14 -8.96 -15.44
CA ARG A 110 -1.49 -8.34 -14.15
C ARG A 110 -1.62 -9.37 -13.03
N SER A 111 -0.93 -10.50 -13.14
CA SER A 111 -0.84 -11.53 -12.11
C SER A 111 0.33 -11.28 -11.17
N ARG A 112 1.30 -10.45 -11.59
CA ARG A 112 2.46 -10.08 -10.78
C ARG A 112 2.58 -8.56 -10.68
N LEU A 113 3.16 -8.10 -9.57
CA LEU A 113 3.56 -6.72 -9.33
C LEU A 113 4.99 -6.70 -8.83
N HIS A 114 5.79 -5.78 -9.36
CA HIS A 114 7.00 -5.29 -8.72
C HIS A 114 6.69 -3.96 -8.03
N ILE A 115 7.08 -3.85 -6.78
CA ILE A 115 6.94 -2.64 -5.97
C ILE A 115 8.36 -2.19 -5.63
N LEU A 116 8.78 -1.09 -6.25
CA LEU A 116 10.09 -0.47 -6.04
C LEU A 116 9.92 0.76 -5.17
N TYR A 117 10.66 0.84 -4.07
CA TYR A 117 10.66 2.00 -3.20
C TYR A 117 12.03 2.15 -2.55
N ARG A 118 12.34 3.36 -2.10
CA ARG A 118 13.53 3.63 -1.29
C ARG A 118 13.12 3.71 0.17
N CYS A 119 13.89 3.09 1.05
CA CYS A 119 13.73 3.19 2.49
C CYS A 119 15.11 3.52 3.05
N ASP A 120 15.25 4.71 3.63
CA ASP A 120 16.55 5.23 4.07
C ASP A 120 17.56 5.20 2.90
N ASP A 121 18.70 4.53 3.08
CA ASP A 121 19.75 4.39 2.08
C ASP A 121 19.65 3.12 1.22
N GLU A 122 18.54 2.39 1.31
CA GLU A 122 18.33 1.14 0.57
C GLU A 122 17.24 1.26 -0.49
N TYR A 123 17.53 0.72 -1.68
CA TYR A 123 16.49 0.40 -2.65
C TYR A 123 15.91 -0.97 -2.33
N ARG A 124 14.58 -1.04 -2.24
CA ARG A 124 13.85 -2.28 -1.97
C ARG A 124 12.93 -2.60 -3.13
N LEU A 125 12.95 -3.87 -3.52
CA LEU A 125 12.10 -4.42 -4.57
C LEU A 125 11.31 -5.60 -4.00
N GLU A 126 9.99 -5.43 -3.90
CA GLU A 126 9.09 -6.52 -3.53
C GLU A 126 8.39 -7.06 -4.78
N CYS A 127 8.40 -8.38 -4.96
CA CYS A 127 7.62 -9.06 -6.00
C CYS A 127 6.41 -9.76 -5.38
N ARG A 128 5.21 -9.39 -5.84
CA ARG A 128 3.96 -10.05 -5.43
C ARG A 128 3.37 -10.80 -6.61
N ARG A 129 3.04 -12.09 -6.41
CA ARG A 129 2.43 -12.94 -7.43
C ARG A 129 1.11 -13.52 -6.92
N LEU A 130 0.06 -13.38 -7.72
CA LEU A 130 -1.21 -14.06 -7.49
C LEU A 130 -1.15 -15.45 -8.13
N ASN A 131 -1.44 -16.48 -7.33
CA ASN A 131 -1.60 -17.85 -7.84
C ASN A 131 -2.83 -17.99 -8.73
N ARG A 132 -3.87 -17.18 -8.48
CA ARG A 132 -5.10 -17.14 -9.27
C ARG A 132 -5.57 -15.69 -9.44
N GLY A 133 -5.99 -15.35 -10.65
CA GLY A 133 -6.56 -14.04 -10.96
C GLY A 133 -5.54 -12.98 -11.40
N SER A 134 -5.96 -11.72 -11.32
CA SER A 134 -5.17 -10.56 -11.71
C SER A 134 -5.50 -9.35 -10.83
N PHE A 135 -4.51 -8.49 -10.57
CA PHE A 135 -4.67 -7.17 -9.99
C PHE A 135 -5.56 -6.29 -10.88
N LEU A 136 -6.47 -5.57 -10.24
CA LEU A 136 -7.52 -4.82 -10.93
C LEU A 136 -7.07 -3.39 -11.25
N LEU A 137 -6.65 -3.18 -12.51
CA LEU A 137 -6.46 -1.85 -13.08
C LEU A 137 -7.76 -1.31 -13.69
N LYS A 138 -8.09 -0.03 -13.42
CA LYS A 138 -9.19 0.71 -14.05
C LYS A 138 -8.92 0.87 -15.54
N LYS A 139 -9.98 1.06 -16.34
CA LYS A 139 -9.84 1.16 -17.81
C LYS A 139 -9.03 2.39 -18.22
N GLU A 140 -9.20 3.52 -17.52
CA GLU A 140 -8.41 4.74 -17.75
C GLU A 140 -6.92 4.57 -17.45
N GLU A 141 -6.56 3.80 -16.42
CA GLU A 141 -5.17 3.58 -16.01
C GLU A 141 -4.42 2.83 -17.11
N ARG A 142 -5.05 1.85 -17.76
CA ARG A 142 -4.41 0.98 -18.77
C ARG A 142 -3.94 1.69 -20.04
N LYS A 143 -4.44 2.90 -20.31
CA LYS A 143 -4.07 3.66 -21.51
C LYS A 143 -2.93 4.64 -21.26
N LYS A 144 -2.56 4.84 -20.00
CA LYS A 144 -1.47 5.75 -19.63
C LYS A 144 -0.15 4.99 -19.64
N ASP A 145 0.95 5.71 -19.87
CA ASP A 145 2.28 5.14 -19.71
C ASP A 145 2.72 5.16 -18.25
N PHE A 146 2.34 6.22 -17.54
CA PHE A 146 2.63 6.48 -16.15
C PHE A 146 1.53 7.35 -15.55
N LEU A 147 1.21 7.12 -14.28
CA LEU A 147 0.33 7.99 -13.51
C LEU A 147 0.64 7.95 -12.02
N GLN A 148 0.43 9.08 -11.35
CA GLN A 148 0.36 9.12 -9.90
C GLN A 148 -1.00 8.58 -9.43
N ILE A 149 -1.00 7.77 -8.37
CA ILE A 149 -2.20 7.22 -7.73
C ILE A 149 -2.25 7.64 -6.26
N SER A 150 -3.44 7.66 -5.67
CA SER A 150 -3.58 7.90 -4.23
C SER A 150 -3.21 6.66 -3.42
N TRP A 151 -2.90 6.86 -2.13
CA TRP A 151 -2.68 5.76 -1.18
C TRP A 151 -3.88 4.81 -1.10
N ASN A 152 -5.11 5.36 -1.09
CA ASN A 152 -6.34 4.56 -1.13
C ASN A 152 -6.40 3.69 -2.39
N ARG A 153 -6.01 4.23 -3.55
CA ARG A 153 -6.01 3.49 -4.81
C ARG A 153 -4.97 2.37 -4.82
N LEU A 154 -3.80 2.60 -4.21
CA LEU A 154 -2.81 1.54 -4.00
C LEU A 154 -3.40 0.41 -3.13
N ASN A 155 -4.05 0.76 -2.02
CA ASN A 155 -4.66 -0.23 -1.13
C ASN A 155 -5.72 -1.07 -1.85
N GLU A 156 -6.59 -0.44 -2.64
CA GLU A 156 -7.53 -1.14 -3.51
C GLU A 156 -6.81 -2.09 -4.48
N LEU A 157 -5.73 -1.63 -5.12
CA LEU A 157 -4.97 -2.44 -6.08
C LEU A 157 -4.40 -3.71 -5.42
N LEU A 158 -3.90 -3.60 -4.20
CA LEU A 158 -3.27 -4.71 -3.47
C LEU A 158 -4.29 -5.67 -2.83
N THR A 159 -5.51 -5.20 -2.53
CA THR A 159 -6.55 -5.96 -1.83
C THR A 159 -7.60 -6.55 -2.77
N VAL A 160 -8.09 -5.78 -3.73
CA VAL A 160 -9.19 -6.17 -4.63
C VAL A 160 -8.64 -6.96 -5.82
N LYS A 161 -8.93 -8.26 -5.84
CA LYS A 161 -8.44 -9.20 -6.86
C LYS A 161 -9.55 -9.59 -7.81
N LYS A 162 -9.23 -9.64 -9.11
CA LYS A 162 -10.12 -10.23 -10.12
C LYS A 162 -9.77 -11.70 -10.30
N TYR A 163 -10.60 -12.59 -9.78
CA TYR A 163 -10.43 -14.04 -10.00
C TYR A 163 -10.87 -14.43 -11.41
N ARG A 164 -10.13 -15.34 -12.05
CA ARG A 164 -10.60 -16.01 -13.27
C ARG A 164 -11.65 -17.02 -12.83
N LYS A 165 -12.84 -17.03 -13.47
CA LYS A 165 -13.82 -18.10 -13.26
C LYS A 165 -13.14 -19.43 -13.58
N THR A 166 -13.22 -20.38 -12.66
CA THR A 166 -12.93 -21.78 -12.95
C THR A 166 -13.92 -22.21 -14.02
N VAL A 167 -13.41 -22.55 -15.21
CA VAL A 167 -14.17 -23.39 -16.13
C VAL A 167 -13.99 -24.79 -15.57
N GLU A 168 -14.99 -25.27 -14.82
CA GLU A 168 -15.08 -26.68 -14.50
C GLU A 168 -15.16 -27.44 -15.83
N LYS A 169 -14.19 -28.35 -16.03
CA LYS A 169 -14.17 -29.29 -17.15
C LYS A 169 -14.75 -30.61 -16.67
#